data_AF-A0A0C2FCB2-F1
#
_entry.id   AF-A0A0C2FCB2-F1
#
_cell.length_a   1.000
_cell.length_b   1.000
_cell.length_c   1.000
_cell.angle_alpha   90.00
_cell.angle_beta   90.00
_cell.angle_gamma   90.00
#
_symmetry.space_group_name_H-M   'P 1'
#
loop_
_entity.id
_entity.type
_entity.pdbx_description
1 polymer ?
#
loop_
_entity_poly.entity_id
_entity_poly.type
_entity_poly.pdbx_seq_one_letter_code
_entity_poly.pdbx_strand_id
1 'polypeptide(L)' 'MVSLFTDIVKTFALFPNITFIWKYESDDYNEVFKAHSNIYPMKWIPQIDLLADPRLSLFITHGGMNSILEAVRAK' A
#
# COMPACT_ATOMS: atom_id res chain seq x y z
N MET A 1 13.08 7.96 -18.58
CA MET A 1 11.60 7.90 -18.48
C MET A 1 11.29 7.45 -17.06
N VAL A 2 10.72 8.32 -16.22
CA VAL A 2 10.41 8.00 -14.81
C VAL A 2 9.07 7.26 -14.79
N SER A 3 8.99 6.14 -14.07
CA SER A 3 7.75 5.36 -13.97
C SER A 3 6.93 5.81 -12.76
N LEU A 4 5.60 5.73 -12.88
CA LEU A 4 4.67 6.00 -11.77
C LEU A 4 5.03 5.21 -10.51
N PHE A 5 5.48 3.96 -10.66
CA PHE A 5 5.98 3.14 -9.56
C PHE A 5 7.10 3.83 -8.78
N THR A 6 8.11 4.33 -9.50
CA THR A 6 9.28 4.98 -8.89
C THR A 6 8.86 6.25 -8.14
N ASP A 7 7.92 7.02 -8.68
CA ASP A 7 7.42 8.24 -8.06
C ASP A 7 6.60 7.95 -6.79
N ILE A 8 5.79 6.88 -6.79
CA ILE A 8 5.06 6.44 -5.60
C ILE A 8 6.03 6.01 -4.50
N VAL A 9 7.03 5.17 -4.82
CA VAL A 9 8.04 4.72 -3.85
C VAL A 9 8.79 5.91 -3.25
N LYS A 10 9.26 6.83 -4.10
CA LYS A 10 9.95 8.05 -3.64
C LYS A 10 9.06 8.88 -2.73
N THR A 11 7.78 9.02 -3.08
CA THR A 11 6.81 9.77 -2.26
C THR A 11 6.63 9.12 -0.90
N PHE A 12 6.42 7.80 -0.83
CA PHE A 12 6.28 7.07 0.44
C PHE A 12 7.53 7.17 1.31
N ALA A 13 8.73 7.13 0.72
CA ALA A 13 9.99 7.27 1.43
C ALA A 13 10.20 8.65 2.09
N LEU A 14 9.50 9.71 1.63
CA LEU A 14 9.54 11.03 2.27
C LEU A 14 8.80 11.07 3.62
N PHE A 15 8.05 10.03 3.97
CA PHE A 15 7.26 9.94 5.22
C PHE A 15 7.73 8.77 6.10
N PRO A 16 8.93 8.82 6.70
CA PRO A 16 9.53 7.70 7.42
C PRO A 16 8.74 7.26 8.66
N ASN A 17 7.88 8.13 9.20
CA ASN A 17 7.02 7.82 10.36
C ASN A 17 5.66 7.20 9.98
N ILE A 18 5.39 6.99 8.69
CA ILE A 18 4.16 6.38 8.19
C ILE A 18 4.51 5.02 7.60
N THR A 19 3.80 3.99 8.07
CA THR A 19 3.87 2.64 7.50
C THR A 19 2.97 2.54 6.27
N PHE A 20 3.55 2.20 5.13
CA PHE A 20 2.82 1.91 3.90
C PHE A 20 2.79 0.40 3.67
N ILE A 21 1.60 -0.20 3.76
CA ILE A 21 1.36 -1.58 3.33
C ILE A 21 0.90 -1.52 1.88
N TRP A 22 1.63 -2.16 0.97
CA TRP A 22 1.32 -2.15 -0.45
C TRP A 22 1.09 -3.58 -0.94
N LYS A 23 -0.14 -3.89 -1.36
CA LYS A 23 -0.40 -5.13 -2.09
C LYS A 23 0.32 -5.10 -3.44
N TYR A 24 1.39 -5.88 -3.60
CA TYR A 24 2.24 -5.92 -4.78
C TYR A 24 2.66 -7.37 -5.08
N GLU A 25 2.37 -7.85 -6.29
CA GLU A 25 2.47 -9.28 -6.63
C GLU A 25 3.82 -9.66 -7.26
N SER A 26 4.48 -8.72 -7.95
CA SER A 26 5.75 -8.97 -8.64
C SER A 26 6.95 -8.86 -7.70
N ASP A 27 7.98 -9.68 -7.95
CA ASP A 27 9.26 -9.66 -7.24
C ASP A 27 10.29 -8.73 -7.91
N ASP A 28 9.96 -8.12 -9.06
CA ASP A 28 10.89 -7.33 -9.90
C ASP A 28 11.53 -6.13 -9.17
N TYR A 29 10.90 -5.64 -8.11
CA TYR A 29 11.31 -4.44 -7.38
C TYR A 29 11.71 -4.70 -5.93
N ASN A 30 12.01 -5.96 -5.57
CA ASN A 30 12.35 -6.33 -4.20
C ASN A 30 13.54 -5.52 -3.64
N GLU A 31 14.57 -5.25 -4.44
CA GLU A 31 15.71 -4.43 -4.00
C GLU A 31 15.33 -2.97 -3.73
N VAL A 32 14.38 -2.42 -4.50
CA VAL A 32 13.86 -1.06 -4.27
C VAL A 32 13.08 -1.02 -2.96
N PHE A 33 12.22 -2.00 -2.69
CA PHE A 33 11.48 -2.05 -1.44
C PHE A 33 12.38 -2.26 -0.22
N LYS A 34 13.40 -3.13 -0.31
CA LYS A 34 14.36 -3.36 0.79
C LYS A 34 15.14 -2.09 1.19
N ALA A 35 15.29 -1.12 0.28
CA ALA A 35 15.95 0.15 0.57
C ALA A 35 15.10 1.09 1.45
N HIS A 36 13.80 0.79 1.66
CA HIS A 36 12.87 1.65 2.37
C HIS A 36 12.15 0.89 3.49
N SER A 37 12.53 1.15 4.75
CA SER A 37 12.02 0.42 5.91
C SER A 37 10.53 0.65 6.22
N ASN A 38 9.92 1.69 5.66
CA ASN A 38 8.53 2.06 5.91
C ASN A 38 7.56 1.58 4.82
N ILE A 39 8.04 0.84 3.81
CA ILE A 39 7.22 0.31 2.72
C ILE A 39 7.23 -1.22 2.77
N TYR A 40 6.07 -1.83 2.97
CA TYR A 40 5.89 -3.26 3.16
C TYR A 40 5.11 -3.85 1.98
N PRO A 41 5.79 -4.41 0.96
CA PRO A 41 5.13 -5.09 -0.15
C PRO A 41 4.59 -6.45 0.32
N MET A 42 3.32 -6.72 0.01
CA MET A 42 2.63 -7.96 0.39
C MET A 42 1.94 -8.54 -0.83
N LYS A 43 2.17 -9.83 -1.16
CA LYS A 43 1.48 -10.48 -2.29
C LYS A 43 -0.02 -10.66 -2.00
N TRP A 44 -0.36 -10.86 -0.74
CA TRP A 44 -1.73 -10.99 -0.26
C TRP A 44 -1.89 -10.27 1.09
N ILE A 45 -3.07 -9.69 1.30
CA ILE A 45 -3.43 -8.99 2.54
C ILE A 45 -4.87 -9.35 2.94
N PRO A 46 -5.17 -9.49 4.25
CA PRO A 46 -6.54 -9.57 4.74
C PRO A 46 -7.16 -8.17 4.69
N GLN A 47 -7.60 -7.74 3.51
CA GLN A 47 -7.99 -6.35 3.24
C GLN A 47 -9.13 -5.86 4.14
N ILE A 48 -10.15 -6.68 4.40
CA ILE A 48 -11.28 -6.31 5.27
C ILE A 48 -10.81 -6.05 6.70
N ASP A 49 -9.97 -6.94 7.26
CA ASP A 49 -9.45 -6.78 8.61
C ASP A 49 -8.53 -5.54 8.71
N LEU A 50 -7.73 -5.28 7.67
CA LEU A 50 -6.88 -4.09 7.62
C LEU A 50 -7.70 -2.80 7.52
N LEU A 51 -8.79 -2.81 6.74
CA LEU A 51 -9.71 -1.68 6.63
C LEU A 51 -10.44 -1.39 7.94
N ALA A 52 -10.68 -2.42 8.76
CA ALA A 52 -11.29 -2.30 10.08
C ALA A 52 -10.28 -1.99 11.22
N ASP A 53 -8.97 -2.00 10.94
CA ASP A 53 -7.95 -1.73 11.96
C ASP A 53 -7.95 -0.23 12.32
N PRO A 54 -8.07 0.14 13.61
CA PRO A 54 -8.17 1.54 14.04
C PRO A 54 -6.91 2.37 13.76
N ARG A 55 -5.78 1.74 13.42
CA ARG A 55 -4.54 2.43 13.06
C ARG A 55 -4.49 2.82 11.57
N LEU A 56 -5.38 2.28 10.74
CA LEU A 56 -5.41 2.61 9.32
C LEU A 56 -5.84 4.07 9.13
N SER A 57 -4.96 4.87 8.55
CA SER A 57 -5.21 6.30 8.32
C SER A 57 -5.72 6.62 6.91
N LEU A 58 -5.36 5.81 5.91
CA LEU A 58 -5.69 6.04 4.50
C LEU A 58 -5.73 4.73 3.72
N PHE A 59 -6.70 4.59 2.82
CA PHE A 59 -6.77 3.52 1.84
C PHE A 59 -6.65 4.09 0.42
N ILE A 60 -5.60 3.70 -0.30
CA ILE A 60 -5.38 4.06 -1.71
C ILE A 60 -5.78 2.87 -2.57
N THR A 61 -6.73 3.07 -3.48
CA THR A 61 -7.26 2.02 -4.36
C THR A 61 -7.43 2.52 -5.79
N HIS A 62 -7.39 1.61 -6.76
CA HIS A 62 -7.70 1.93 -8.15
C HIS A 62 -9.20 2.18 -8.39
N GLY A 63 -10.05 1.99 -7.38
CA GLY A 63 -11.50 2.24 -7.46
C GLY A 63 -12.32 1.06 -7.95
N GLY A 64 -11.80 -0.16 -7.86
CA GLY A 64 -12.59 -1.37 -8.15
C GLY A 64 -13.81 -1.48 -7.21
N MET A 65 -14.94 -1.94 -7.76
CA MET A 65 -16.23 -1.99 -7.05
C MET A 65 -16.14 -2.70 -5.69
N ASN A 66 -15.48 -3.86 -5.62
CA ASN A 66 -15.35 -4.62 -4.38
C ASN A 66 -14.56 -3.84 -3.32
N SER A 67 -13.44 -3.21 -3.70
CA SER A 67 -12.65 -2.38 -2.79
C SER A 67 -13.43 -1.20 -2.24
N ILE A 68 -14.28 -0.57 -3.07
CA ILE A 68 -15.14 0.53 -2.63
C ILE A 68 -16.20 0.01 -1.65
N LEU A 69 -16.86 -1.10 -1.96
CA LEU A 69 -17.87 -1.70 -1.09
C LEU A 69 -17.29 -2.12 0.27
N GLU A 70 -16.09 -2.71 0.27
CA GLU A 70 -15.38 -3.06 1.51
C GLU A 70 -15.01 -1.81 2.31
N ALA A 71 -14.49 -0.77 1.67
CA ALA A 71 -14.12 0.48 2.35
C ALA A 71 -15.32 1.21 2.98
N VAL A 72 -16.50 1.15 2.35
CA VAL A 72 -17.73 1.71 2.92
C VAL A 72 -18.25 0.88 4.10
N ARG A 73 -18.05 -0.44 4.06
CA ARG A 73 -18.54 -1.37 5.09
C ARG A 73 -17.60 -1.52 6.29
N ALA A 74 -16.30 -1.30 6.12
CA ALA A 74 -15.28 -1.61 7.11
C ALA A 74 -15.20 -0.60 8.28
N LYS A 75 -16.31 0.08 8.61
CA LYS A 75 -16.41 1.00 9.75
C LYS A 75 -17.23 0.38 10.87
#